data_AF-A0AAV4IZ72-F1
#
_entry.id   AF-A0AAV4IZ72-F1
#
_cell.length_a   1.000
_cell.length_b   1.000
_cell.length_c   1.000
_cell.angle_alpha   90.00
_cell.angle_beta   90.00
_cell.angle_gamma   90.00
#
_symmetry.space_group_name_H-M   'P 1'
#
loop_
_entity.id
_entity.type
_entity.pdbx_description
1 polymer ?
#
loop_
_entity_poly.entity_id
_entity_poly.type
_entity_poly.pdbx_seq_one_letter_code
_entity_poly.pdbx_strand_id
1 'polypeptide(L)'
;MVETKPSLWHILAISLVCINVAGGQKPPNIVFIVADDYGFHDIGYHGSEFQTPNLDKLANGGVKLENYYVQPICSPTRSQLMTGRYQIHTGLQHNIIWPSQPYGLPLQYPTVANLLKEKGYSTHAVGKWHLGLYKKEYTPLHRGFDTFYGYWEGGEDYYTYYNCDTFHNRTVDENETGNRRQKNKRKWCGYDLRDMETPVTNMNGTYSTHLYTGKAIDVVKNATKSKKPFFLYLAYQAVHTPMEVPQHYMEPYSHIKNKFRRIYAGMVSAMDEGVGNVTKALNDNGLWDDTIIIFSTGMVSAMDEGVGNVTKALKDNGLWDDTIIIFSTGDGSWYPVPSSAEGPSPPKSSSSSTDTKNVWLFNVARDPYEAIDLSATMSSTLHMMLERLRAYNATAVPPVYPPSDPNCDPKLHGGFWGPWE
;
A
#
# COMPACT_ATOMS: atom_id res chain seq x y z
N MET A 1 26.07 -59.49 11.59
CA MET A 1 25.11 -60.32 12.35
C MET A 1 24.85 -59.57 13.65
N VAL A 2 23.71 -58.94 13.92
CA VAL A 2 22.32 -59.28 13.62
C VAL A 2 21.56 -58.01 13.22
N GLU A 3 20.73 -58.14 12.18
CA GLU A 3 19.73 -57.16 11.75
C GLU A 3 18.59 -57.03 12.78
N THR A 4 18.03 -55.83 12.94
CA THR A 4 16.57 -55.64 13.00
C THR A 4 16.17 -54.22 12.60
N LYS A 5 15.63 -54.14 11.38
CA LYS A 5 14.64 -53.25 10.75
C LYS A 5 14.32 -51.85 11.36
N PRO A 6 14.39 -50.77 10.57
CA PRO A 6 13.79 -49.47 10.90
C PRO A 6 12.28 -49.44 10.61
N SER A 7 11.54 -48.85 11.54
CA SER A 7 10.10 -48.64 11.55
C SER A 7 9.66 -47.49 10.63
N LEU A 8 8.54 -47.71 9.94
CA LEU A 8 7.82 -46.78 9.09
C LEU A 8 7.53 -45.43 9.76
N TRP A 9 7.95 -44.33 9.13
CA TRP A 9 7.26 -43.04 9.19
C TRP A 9 7.24 -42.40 7.79
N HIS A 10 6.09 -42.57 7.15
CA HIS A 10 5.46 -41.73 6.12
C HIS A 10 6.34 -40.65 5.47
N ILE A 11 7.00 -41.04 4.38
CA ILE A 11 7.31 -40.11 3.29
C ILE A 11 5.96 -39.76 2.66
N LEU A 12 5.44 -38.57 2.94
CA LEU A 12 4.38 -37.99 2.13
C LEU A 12 5.02 -37.60 0.79
N ALA A 13 5.23 -38.59 -0.06
CA ALA A 13 5.47 -38.37 -1.47
C ALA A 13 4.18 -37.76 -2.00
N ILE A 14 4.19 -36.44 -2.22
CA ILE A 14 3.21 -35.82 -3.12
C ILE A 14 3.51 -36.43 -4.48
N SER A 15 2.81 -37.52 -4.77
CA SER A 15 2.66 -38.02 -6.12
C SER A 15 2.10 -36.86 -6.92
N LEU A 16 2.97 -36.23 -7.72
CA LEU A 16 2.58 -35.52 -8.92
C LEU A 16 1.80 -36.52 -9.77
N VAL A 17 0.51 -36.61 -9.49
CA VAL A 17 -0.45 -37.06 -10.47
C VAL A 17 -0.40 -35.97 -11.53
N CYS A 18 0.42 -36.19 -12.55
CA CYS A 18 0.24 -35.61 -13.86
C CYS A 18 -1.12 -36.09 -14.36
N ILE A 19 -2.20 -35.42 -13.94
CA ILE A 19 -3.39 -35.34 -14.77
C ILE A 19 -2.90 -34.61 -16.02
N ASN A 20 -2.64 -35.37 -17.06
CA ASN A 20 -2.74 -34.87 -18.42
C ASN A 20 -4.17 -34.35 -18.57
N VAL A 21 -4.41 -33.08 -18.23
CA VAL A 21 -5.60 -32.37 -18.69
C VAL A 21 -5.37 -32.16 -20.18
N ALA A 22 -5.79 -33.16 -20.96
CA ALA A 22 -6.01 -33.04 -22.39
C ALA A 22 -7.16 -32.03 -22.59
N GLY A 23 -6.79 -30.75 -22.57
CA GLY A 23 -7.67 -29.59 -22.65
C GLY A 23 -6.90 -28.41 -22.09
N GLY A 24 -6.13 -27.70 -22.93
CA GLY A 24 -5.32 -26.56 -22.51
C GLY A 24 -6.18 -25.47 -21.88
N GLN A 25 -6.37 -25.56 -20.57
CA GLN A 25 -7.15 -24.59 -19.82
C GLN A 25 -6.37 -23.27 -19.84
N LYS A 26 -7.01 -22.23 -20.35
CA LYS A 26 -6.43 -20.88 -20.42
C LYS A 26 -6.01 -20.47 -19.00
N PRO A 27 -4.83 -19.85 -18.82
CA PRO A 27 -4.50 -19.26 -17.53
C PRO A 27 -5.58 -18.27 -17.10
N PRO A 28 -5.93 -18.18 -15.80
CA PRO A 28 -6.98 -17.29 -15.34
C PRO A 28 -6.56 -15.83 -15.50
N ASN A 29 -7.54 -14.94 -15.62
CA ASN A 29 -7.31 -13.51 -15.46
C ASN A 29 -6.99 -13.19 -14.00
N ILE A 30 -6.30 -12.08 -13.76
CA ILE A 30 -5.90 -11.65 -12.43
C ILE A 30 -6.33 -10.20 -12.24
N VAL A 31 -7.14 -9.93 -11.23
CA VAL A 31 -7.49 -8.57 -10.80
C VAL A 31 -6.95 -8.38 -9.39
N PHE A 32 -5.93 -7.55 -9.25
CA PHE A 32 -5.34 -7.20 -7.97
C PHE A 32 -5.78 -5.79 -7.59
N ILE A 33 -6.66 -5.71 -6.60
CA ILE A 33 -7.22 -4.47 -6.06
C ILE A 33 -6.41 -4.05 -4.83
N VAL A 34 -5.90 -2.83 -4.84
CA VAL A 34 -5.19 -2.22 -3.72
C VAL A 34 -5.94 -0.98 -3.25
N ALA A 35 -6.45 -1.03 -2.02
CA ALA A 35 -6.93 0.14 -1.30
C ALA A 35 -5.76 0.84 -0.59
N ASP A 36 -5.78 2.17 -0.48
CA ASP A 36 -4.69 2.93 0.16
C ASP A 36 -5.14 3.38 1.56
N ASP A 37 -4.31 3.19 2.59
CA ASP A 37 -4.63 3.46 4.00
C ASP A 37 -5.89 2.75 4.52
N TYR A 38 -6.22 1.56 4.00
CA TYR A 38 -7.41 0.83 4.41
C TYR A 38 -7.19 0.10 5.75
N GLY A 39 -7.97 0.47 6.76
CA GLY A 39 -7.88 -0.07 8.12
C GLY A 39 -8.37 -1.51 8.23
N PHE A 40 -7.73 -2.31 9.09
CA PHE A 40 -8.12 -3.71 9.29
C PHE A 40 -9.57 -3.84 9.78
N HIS A 41 -10.02 -2.98 10.71
CA HIS A 41 -11.39 -2.97 11.24
C HIS A 41 -12.37 -2.12 10.40
N ASP A 42 -12.01 -1.79 9.15
CA ASP A 42 -12.81 -0.90 8.29
C ASP A 42 -13.62 -1.66 7.21
N ILE A 43 -13.75 -2.98 7.42
CA ILE A 43 -14.55 -3.90 6.60
C ILE A 43 -15.65 -4.56 7.45
N GLY A 44 -16.83 -4.74 6.87
CA GLY A 44 -18.03 -5.22 7.55
C GLY A 44 -17.85 -6.59 8.20
N TYR A 45 -17.16 -7.54 7.56
CA TYR A 45 -16.92 -8.86 8.15
C TYR A 45 -15.96 -8.85 9.37
N HIS A 46 -15.24 -7.75 9.61
CA HIS A 46 -14.49 -7.52 10.86
C HIS A 46 -15.29 -6.75 11.91
N GLY A 47 -16.61 -6.58 11.72
CA GLY A 47 -17.48 -5.88 12.67
C GLY A 47 -17.44 -4.35 12.53
N SER A 48 -16.98 -3.84 11.38
CA SER A 48 -17.02 -2.41 11.10
C SER A 48 -18.45 -1.86 11.08
N GLU A 49 -18.63 -0.61 11.50
CA GLU A 49 -19.88 0.15 11.27
C GLU A 49 -20.01 0.64 9.80
N PHE A 50 -18.97 0.41 8.99
CA PHE A 50 -18.94 0.76 7.57
C PHE A 50 -19.67 -0.26 6.72
N GLN A 51 -20.40 0.22 5.72
CA GLN A 51 -21.11 -0.58 4.73
C GLN A 51 -20.16 -0.95 3.60
N THR A 52 -19.69 -2.20 3.63
CA THR A 52 -18.85 -2.82 2.59
C THR A 52 -19.45 -4.12 2.03
N PRO A 53 -20.72 -4.11 1.56
CA PRO A 53 -21.41 -5.34 1.18
C PRO A 53 -20.74 -6.10 0.02
N ASN A 54 -20.07 -5.41 -0.91
CA ASN A 54 -19.43 -6.07 -2.04
C ASN A 54 -18.14 -6.77 -1.63
N LEU A 55 -17.31 -6.11 -0.81
CA LEU A 55 -16.12 -6.71 -0.22
C LEU A 55 -16.48 -7.85 0.74
N ASP A 56 -17.52 -7.71 1.56
CA ASP A 56 -18.01 -8.78 2.44
C ASP A 56 -18.49 -9.99 1.62
N LYS A 57 -19.16 -9.76 0.49
CA LYS A 57 -19.59 -10.83 -0.42
C LYS A 57 -18.38 -11.55 -1.02
N LEU A 58 -17.35 -10.82 -1.46
CA LEU A 58 -16.10 -11.42 -1.94
C LEU A 58 -15.42 -12.26 -0.86
N ALA A 59 -15.31 -11.71 0.35
CA ALA A 59 -14.68 -12.38 1.48
C ALA A 59 -15.44 -13.64 1.91
N ASN A 60 -16.79 -13.62 1.89
CA ASN A 60 -17.63 -14.77 2.23
C ASN A 60 -17.67 -15.84 1.12
N GLY A 61 -17.44 -15.45 -0.14
CA GLY A 61 -17.33 -16.37 -1.27
C GLY A 61 -15.91 -16.86 -1.56
N GLY A 62 -14.91 -16.38 -0.81
CA GLY A 62 -13.49 -16.60 -1.08
C GLY A 62 -12.71 -17.04 0.15
N VAL A 63 -11.42 -16.66 0.19
CA VAL A 63 -10.50 -16.96 1.30
C VAL A 63 -10.12 -15.66 1.99
N LYS A 64 -10.34 -15.57 3.30
CA LYS A 64 -9.93 -14.44 4.14
C LYS A 64 -8.50 -14.66 4.63
N LEU A 65 -7.66 -13.63 4.51
CA LEU A 65 -6.27 -13.68 4.93
C LEU A 65 -6.09 -12.97 6.28
N GLU A 66 -6.40 -13.68 7.36
CA GLU A 66 -6.42 -13.15 8.74
C GLU A 66 -5.02 -12.94 9.37
N ASN A 67 -3.96 -13.36 8.66
CA ASN A 67 -2.56 -13.19 9.07
C ASN A 67 -1.70 -12.78 7.86
N TYR A 68 -2.13 -11.72 7.17
CA TYR A 68 -1.46 -11.17 6.00
C TYR A 68 -0.84 -9.82 6.32
N TYR A 69 0.45 -9.67 5.99
CA TYR A 69 1.25 -8.53 6.37
C TYR A 69 1.79 -7.79 5.15
N VAL A 70 1.70 -6.46 5.19
CA VAL A 70 2.34 -5.55 4.24
C VAL A 70 3.31 -4.62 4.97
N GLN A 71 4.03 -3.80 4.20
CA GLN A 71 4.83 -2.73 4.80
C GLN A 71 3.92 -1.61 5.34
N PRO A 72 4.42 -0.83 6.29
CA PRO A 72 3.71 0.27 6.95
C PRO A 72 3.35 1.45 6.06
N ILE A 73 4.05 1.61 4.93
CA ILE A 73 4.03 2.81 4.11
C ILE A 73 4.05 2.45 2.63
N CYS A 74 3.53 3.38 1.81
CA CYS A 74 3.18 3.17 0.42
C CYS A 74 4.26 2.51 -0.45
N SER A 75 5.34 3.24 -0.75
CA SER A 75 6.33 2.82 -1.76
C SER A 75 6.99 1.50 -1.38
N PRO A 76 7.36 1.24 -0.11
CA PRO A 76 7.82 -0.08 0.30
C PRO A 76 6.80 -1.19 0.01
N THR A 77 5.53 -1.06 0.41
CA THR A 77 4.50 -2.10 0.13
C THR A 77 4.36 -2.35 -1.36
N ARG A 78 4.21 -1.28 -2.15
CA ARG A 78 4.04 -1.37 -3.60
C ARG A 78 5.29 -1.96 -4.27
N SER A 79 6.48 -1.67 -3.76
CA SER A 79 7.74 -2.23 -4.27
C SER A 79 7.83 -3.73 -4.04
N GLN A 80 7.41 -4.20 -2.86
CA GLN A 80 7.38 -5.63 -2.55
C GLN A 80 6.32 -6.35 -3.38
N LEU A 81 5.13 -5.75 -3.51
CA LEU A 81 4.07 -6.30 -4.35
C LEU A 81 4.53 -6.45 -5.81
N MET A 82 5.21 -5.44 -6.34
CA MET A 82 5.66 -5.49 -7.73
C MET A 82 6.85 -6.43 -7.94
N THR A 83 7.74 -6.63 -6.97
CA THR A 83 9.00 -7.38 -7.21
C THR A 83 9.11 -8.71 -6.48
N GLY A 84 8.24 -8.98 -5.50
CA GLY A 84 8.37 -10.12 -4.58
C GLY A 84 9.63 -10.04 -3.69
N ARG A 85 10.20 -8.84 -3.51
CA ARG A 85 11.45 -8.63 -2.75
C ARG A 85 11.22 -7.64 -1.61
N TYR A 86 11.81 -7.93 -0.45
CA TYR A 86 11.80 -6.99 0.68
C TYR A 86 12.51 -5.68 0.32
N GLN A 87 12.09 -4.58 0.94
CA GLN A 87 12.68 -3.27 0.67
C GLN A 87 14.16 -3.19 1.09
N ILE A 88 14.57 -4.08 2.02
CA ILE A 88 15.98 -4.26 2.38
C ILE A 88 16.87 -4.71 1.22
N HIS A 89 16.29 -5.20 0.12
CA HIS A 89 17.01 -5.64 -1.09
C HIS A 89 16.80 -4.70 -2.29
N THR A 90 15.94 -3.70 -2.15
CA THR A 90 15.65 -2.71 -3.20
C THR A 90 16.19 -1.32 -2.89
N GLY A 91 16.68 -1.08 -1.66
CA GLY A 91 17.15 0.23 -1.24
C GLY A 91 16.02 1.18 -0.84
N LEU A 92 14.79 0.68 -0.68
CA LEU A 92 13.58 1.47 -0.35
C LEU A 92 13.20 1.35 1.14
N GLN A 93 14.16 1.19 2.06
CA GLN A 93 13.90 1.01 3.49
C GLN A 93 13.57 2.30 4.25
N HIS A 94 14.06 3.44 3.77
CA HIS A 94 14.10 4.68 4.56
C HIS A 94 12.73 5.34 4.72
N ASN A 95 12.00 5.55 3.62
CA ASN A 95 10.69 6.19 3.59
C ASN A 95 10.00 5.91 2.24
N ILE A 96 9.02 6.73 1.87
CA ILE A 96 8.40 6.73 0.54
C ILE A 96 9.24 7.49 -0.49
N ILE A 97 8.91 7.31 -1.76
CA ILE A 97 9.48 8.07 -2.87
C ILE A 97 8.73 9.39 -2.99
N TRP A 98 9.37 10.49 -2.58
CA TRP A 98 8.78 11.82 -2.73
C TRP A 98 8.80 12.27 -4.20
N PRO A 99 7.83 13.12 -4.63
CA PRO A 99 7.72 13.55 -6.02
C PRO A 99 8.98 14.21 -6.58
N SER A 100 9.72 14.90 -5.71
CA SER A 100 10.92 15.65 -6.07
C SER A 100 12.21 14.85 -6.00
N GLN A 101 12.19 13.58 -5.60
CA GLN A 101 13.41 12.80 -5.45
C GLN A 101 13.75 12.03 -6.74
N PRO A 102 15.01 12.09 -7.22
CA PRO A 102 15.45 11.42 -8.44
C PRO A 102 15.77 9.93 -8.21
N TYR A 103 14.80 9.17 -7.71
CA TYR A 103 14.92 7.71 -7.55
C TYR A 103 13.57 7.00 -7.70
N GLY A 104 13.62 5.67 -7.77
CA GLY A 104 12.44 4.83 -7.87
C GLY A 104 12.75 3.36 -7.65
N LEU A 105 11.78 2.49 -7.91
CA LEU A 105 11.99 1.04 -7.84
C LEU A 105 13.13 0.62 -8.78
N PRO A 106 14.21 -0.03 -8.30
CA PRO A 106 15.37 -0.32 -9.14
C PRO A 106 15.02 -1.06 -10.43
N LEU A 107 15.64 -0.66 -11.53
CA LEU A 107 15.31 -1.16 -12.88
C LEU A 107 15.80 -2.60 -13.11
N GLN A 108 16.80 -3.08 -12.36
CA GLN A 108 17.28 -4.46 -12.52
C GLN A 108 16.27 -5.52 -12.06
N TYR A 109 15.23 -5.14 -11.32
CA TYR A 109 14.22 -6.06 -10.83
C TYR A 109 12.98 -6.01 -11.74
N PRO A 110 12.65 -7.12 -12.43
CA PRO A 110 11.41 -7.19 -13.19
C PRO A 110 10.22 -7.12 -12.25
N THR A 111 9.15 -6.45 -12.69
CA THR A 111 7.90 -6.44 -11.95
C THR A 111 7.07 -7.70 -12.23
N VAL A 112 6.07 -7.97 -11.41
CA VAL A 112 5.06 -9.00 -11.67
C VAL A 112 4.38 -8.78 -13.03
N ALA A 113 4.20 -7.52 -13.47
CA ALA A 113 3.68 -7.21 -14.79
C ALA A 113 4.66 -7.62 -15.90
N ASN A 114 5.97 -7.37 -15.76
CA ASN A 114 6.97 -7.86 -16.71
C ASN A 114 6.89 -9.40 -16.84
N LEU A 115 6.87 -10.10 -15.70
CA LEU A 115 6.84 -11.55 -15.67
C LEU A 115 5.54 -12.12 -16.27
N LEU A 116 4.38 -11.52 -15.99
CA LEU A 116 3.10 -11.95 -16.55
C LEU A 116 3.02 -11.66 -18.06
N LYS A 117 3.55 -10.52 -18.52
CA LYS A 117 3.63 -10.17 -19.94
C LYS A 117 4.47 -11.18 -20.72
N GLU A 118 5.60 -11.65 -20.16
CA GLU A 118 6.39 -12.75 -20.73
C GLU A 118 5.61 -14.06 -20.84
N LYS A 119 4.60 -14.27 -19.98
CA LYS A 119 3.68 -15.43 -20.04
C LYS A 119 2.45 -15.19 -20.91
N GLY A 120 2.40 -14.10 -21.67
CA GLY A 120 1.34 -13.83 -22.65
C GLY A 120 0.11 -13.10 -22.09
N TYR A 121 0.16 -12.60 -20.86
CA TYR A 121 -0.88 -11.74 -20.32
C TYR A 121 -0.88 -10.37 -21.01
N SER A 122 -2.05 -9.78 -21.22
CA SER A 122 -2.14 -8.32 -21.34
C SER A 122 -2.15 -7.69 -19.96
N THR A 123 -1.43 -6.59 -19.78
CA THR A 123 -1.14 -6.03 -18.46
C THR A 123 -1.64 -4.59 -18.37
N HIS A 124 -2.43 -4.30 -17.35
CA HIS A 124 -3.14 -3.03 -17.21
C HIS A 124 -2.97 -2.52 -15.78
N ALA A 125 -2.60 -1.26 -15.63
CA ALA A 125 -2.56 -0.57 -14.33
C ALA A 125 -3.55 0.59 -14.32
N VAL A 126 -4.33 0.70 -13.25
CA VAL A 126 -5.28 1.80 -13.05
C VAL A 126 -5.11 2.36 -11.64
N GLY A 127 -4.93 3.68 -11.53
CA GLY A 127 -4.76 4.42 -10.27
C GLY A 127 -3.30 4.66 -9.87
N LYS A 128 -2.98 4.50 -8.58
CA LYS A 128 -1.72 4.94 -7.97
C LYS A 128 -0.51 4.07 -8.30
N TRP A 129 0.57 4.71 -8.77
CA TRP A 129 1.87 4.06 -8.99
C TRP A 129 2.81 4.11 -7.76
N HIS A 130 3.35 5.30 -7.44
CA HIS A 130 4.23 5.59 -6.30
C HIS A 130 5.54 4.80 -6.23
N LEU A 131 6.12 4.46 -7.40
CA LEU A 131 7.38 3.70 -7.53
C LEU A 131 8.45 4.43 -8.37
N GLY A 132 8.34 5.74 -8.47
CA GLY A 132 9.28 6.62 -9.15
C GLY A 132 8.72 7.21 -10.44
N LEU A 133 9.07 8.48 -10.69
CA LEU A 133 8.59 9.25 -11.85
C LEU A 133 9.67 10.14 -12.51
N TYR A 134 10.87 10.25 -11.92
CA TYR A 134 11.89 11.20 -12.37
C TYR A 134 12.47 10.90 -13.76
N LYS A 135 12.42 9.62 -14.19
CA LYS A 135 12.71 9.17 -15.56
C LYS A 135 11.60 8.28 -16.08
N LYS A 136 11.43 8.25 -17.41
CA LYS A 136 10.41 7.43 -18.08
C LYS A 136 10.50 5.95 -17.70
N GLU A 137 11.71 5.42 -17.55
CA GLU A 137 11.96 4.02 -17.22
C GLU A 137 11.33 3.58 -15.89
N TYR A 138 11.05 4.51 -14.98
CA TYR A 138 10.41 4.21 -13.69
C TYR A 138 8.88 4.24 -13.75
N THR A 139 8.29 4.73 -14.84
CA THR A 139 6.83 4.84 -15.00
C THR A 139 6.19 3.50 -15.41
N PRO A 140 4.87 3.29 -15.14
CA PRO A 140 4.22 1.99 -15.29
C PRO A 140 4.40 1.31 -16.66
N LEU A 141 4.35 2.09 -17.76
CA LEU A 141 4.45 1.56 -19.12
C LEU A 141 5.85 0.99 -19.44
N HIS A 142 6.88 1.49 -18.76
CA HIS A 142 8.25 0.97 -18.87
C HIS A 142 8.54 -0.11 -17.81
N ARG A 143 7.55 -0.41 -16.95
CA ARG A 143 7.63 -1.39 -15.85
C ARG A 143 6.66 -2.55 -16.04
N GLY A 144 6.40 -2.88 -17.29
CA GLY A 144 5.74 -4.12 -17.69
C GLY A 144 4.27 -3.98 -18.05
N PHE A 145 3.63 -2.85 -17.79
CA PHE A 145 2.23 -2.63 -18.13
C PHE A 145 2.04 -2.20 -19.60
N ASP A 146 1.08 -2.80 -20.29
CA ASP A 146 0.69 -2.42 -21.65
C ASP A 146 -0.15 -1.13 -21.66
N THR A 147 -0.94 -0.90 -20.62
CA THR A 147 -1.75 0.32 -20.48
C THR A 147 -1.69 0.86 -19.05
N PHE A 148 -1.80 2.17 -18.92
CA PHE A 148 -1.87 2.86 -17.64
C PHE A 148 -2.94 3.96 -17.68
N TYR A 149 -3.71 4.10 -16.59
CA TYR A 149 -4.54 5.27 -16.35
C TYR A 149 -4.54 5.62 -14.87
N GLY A 150 -4.06 6.79 -14.48
CA GLY A 150 -3.94 7.16 -13.07
C GLY A 150 -2.82 8.17 -12.86
N TYR A 151 -2.19 8.13 -11.69
CA TYR A 151 -1.18 9.08 -11.26
C TYR A 151 0.08 8.40 -10.75
N TRP A 152 1.22 9.09 -10.82
CA TRP A 152 2.53 8.51 -10.54
C TRP A 152 3.02 8.70 -9.11
N GLU A 153 2.56 9.74 -8.43
CA GLU A 153 2.97 10.17 -7.10
C GLU A 153 2.33 9.37 -5.95
N GLY A 154 2.60 9.83 -4.72
CA GLY A 154 2.08 9.28 -3.48
C GLY A 154 0.66 9.67 -3.12
N GLY A 155 0.06 10.65 -3.80
CA GLY A 155 -1.31 11.09 -3.53
C GLY A 155 -1.61 12.34 -4.33
N GLU A 156 -2.88 12.64 -4.52
CA GLU A 156 -3.36 13.83 -5.23
C GLU A 156 -4.71 14.26 -4.64
N ASP A 157 -5.27 15.37 -5.10
CA ASP A 157 -6.66 15.74 -4.79
C ASP A 157 -7.66 14.85 -5.57
N TYR A 158 -8.75 14.42 -4.92
CA TYR A 158 -9.66 13.41 -5.51
C TYR A 158 -10.47 13.92 -6.72
N TYR A 159 -10.54 15.23 -6.94
CA TYR A 159 -11.36 15.83 -8.00
C TYR A 159 -10.55 16.62 -9.02
N THR A 160 -9.49 17.28 -8.58
CA THR A 160 -8.63 18.12 -9.41
C THR A 160 -7.38 17.41 -9.86
N TYR A 161 -6.99 16.29 -9.20
CA TYR A 161 -5.78 15.53 -9.48
C TYR A 161 -4.49 16.36 -9.39
N TYR A 162 -4.55 17.38 -8.54
CA TYR A 162 -3.46 18.29 -8.28
C TYR A 162 -2.76 17.87 -6.99
N ASN A 163 -1.44 17.80 -7.01
CA ASN A 163 -0.63 17.50 -5.83
C ASN A 163 0.46 18.54 -5.62
N CYS A 164 0.83 18.74 -4.36
CA CYS A 164 1.92 19.61 -3.95
C CYS A 164 2.93 18.82 -3.13
N ASP A 165 4.20 18.92 -3.47
CA ASP A 165 5.26 18.29 -2.70
C ASP A 165 5.34 18.90 -1.29
N THR A 166 5.33 18.02 -0.29
CA THR A 166 5.42 18.38 1.13
C THR A 166 6.74 17.97 1.77
N PHE A 167 7.65 17.33 1.02
CA PHE A 167 8.98 16.94 1.51
C PHE A 167 9.74 18.14 2.09
N HIS A 168 9.69 19.28 1.41
CA HIS A 168 10.35 20.52 1.83
C HIS A 168 9.85 21.12 3.14
N ASN A 169 8.63 20.79 3.60
CA ASN A 169 8.14 21.28 4.89
C ASN A 169 8.71 20.49 6.08
N ARG A 170 9.45 19.39 5.85
CA ARG A 170 10.05 18.56 6.91
C ARG A 170 11.54 18.83 7.14
N THR A 171 12.22 19.46 6.19
CA THR A 171 13.56 20.01 6.42
C THR A 171 13.39 21.34 7.11
N VAL A 172 13.49 21.33 8.44
CA VAL A 172 13.56 22.55 9.25
C VAL A 172 14.71 23.39 8.71
N ASP A 173 14.44 24.59 8.22
CA ASP A 173 15.47 25.61 8.04
C ASP A 173 16.10 25.85 9.42
N GLU A 174 17.29 25.29 9.69
CA GLU A 174 18.01 25.40 10.97
C GLU A 174 18.37 26.86 11.35
N ASN A 175 18.05 27.85 10.52
CA ASN A 175 18.48 29.24 10.68
C ASN A 175 17.36 30.28 10.91
N GLU A 176 16.08 29.91 10.98
CA GLU A 176 15.03 30.93 11.17
C GLU A 176 14.55 31.02 12.63
N THR A 177 15.03 32.08 13.27
CA THR A 177 14.66 32.56 14.59
C THR A 177 13.15 32.73 14.76
N GLY A 178 12.55 31.93 15.66
CA GLY A 178 11.60 32.43 16.65
C GLY A 178 10.26 33.03 16.20
N ASN A 179 9.77 32.81 14.98
CA ASN A 179 8.41 33.20 14.58
C ASN A 179 7.66 32.03 13.93
N ARG A 180 6.81 31.35 14.71
CA ARG A 180 5.87 30.27 14.30
C ARG A 180 4.72 30.80 13.42
N ARG A 181 5.05 31.53 12.37
CA ARG A 181 4.18 31.83 11.22
C ARG A 181 4.97 31.60 9.94
N GLN A 182 5.66 30.46 9.84
CA GLN A 182 6.21 30.02 8.57
C GLN A 182 5.02 29.66 7.68
N LYS A 183 4.69 30.56 6.76
CA LYS A 183 3.81 30.25 5.62
C LYS A 183 4.51 29.12 4.86
N ASN A 184 4.16 27.87 5.15
CA ASN A 184 4.54 26.68 4.39
C ASN A 184 4.16 26.91 2.92
N LYS A 185 5.05 27.54 2.15
CA LYS A 185 4.87 27.67 0.70
C LYS A 185 5.23 26.32 0.14
N ARG A 186 4.19 25.51 -0.11
CA ARG A 186 4.27 24.33 -0.97
C ARG A 186 5.01 24.75 -2.24
N LYS A 187 6.25 24.26 -2.39
CA LYS A 187 7.23 24.84 -3.32
C LYS A 187 6.91 24.43 -4.75
N TRP A 188 6.53 23.18 -4.93
CA TRP A 188 6.25 22.57 -6.23
C TRP A 188 4.89 21.91 -6.16
N CYS A 189 4.05 22.26 -7.14
CA CYS A 189 2.71 21.73 -7.27
C CYS A 189 2.35 21.60 -8.74
N GLY A 190 1.64 20.54 -9.09
CA GLY A 190 1.30 20.19 -10.46
C GLY A 190 0.19 19.16 -10.52
N TYR A 191 -0.35 18.96 -11.71
CA TYR A 191 -1.28 17.86 -12.00
C TYR A 191 -0.52 16.54 -12.22
N ASP A 192 -1.10 15.41 -11.83
CA ASP A 192 -0.45 14.09 -11.98
C ASP A 192 -1.34 13.02 -12.64
N LEU A 193 -2.56 13.35 -13.08
CA LEU A 193 -3.41 12.40 -13.81
C LEU A 193 -2.96 12.18 -15.26
N ARG A 194 -2.89 10.91 -15.68
CA ARG A 194 -2.43 10.48 -17.01
C ARG A 194 -3.28 9.36 -17.60
N ASP A 195 -3.41 9.40 -18.93
CA ASP A 195 -3.85 8.30 -19.78
C ASP A 195 -2.65 7.90 -20.64
N MET A 196 -2.15 6.68 -20.44
CA MET A 196 -0.84 6.24 -20.94
C MET A 196 0.28 7.15 -20.40
N GLU A 197 1.05 7.82 -21.27
CA GLU A 197 2.03 8.84 -20.87
C GLU A 197 1.45 10.27 -20.90
N THR A 198 0.22 10.46 -21.41
CA THR A 198 -0.32 11.79 -21.70
C THR A 198 -1.05 12.37 -20.50
N PRO A 199 -0.75 13.60 -20.05
CA PRO A 199 -1.51 14.25 -19.00
C PRO A 199 -2.98 14.47 -19.36
N VAL A 200 -3.86 14.30 -18.37
CA VAL A 200 -5.31 14.44 -18.51
C VAL A 200 -5.78 15.70 -17.78
N THR A 201 -6.39 16.64 -18.49
CA THR A 201 -6.80 17.95 -17.94
C THR A 201 -8.30 18.19 -17.94
N ASN A 202 -9.07 17.31 -18.59
CA ASN A 202 -10.50 17.48 -18.84
C ASN A 202 -11.40 16.68 -17.88
N MET A 203 -10.85 16.16 -16.78
CA MET A 203 -11.58 15.33 -15.80
C MET A 203 -11.87 16.05 -14.48
N ASN A 204 -11.52 17.33 -14.37
CA ASN A 204 -11.71 18.12 -13.16
C ASN A 204 -13.17 18.08 -12.69
N GLY A 205 -13.38 17.81 -11.39
CA GLY A 205 -14.69 17.66 -10.77
C GLY A 205 -15.27 16.25 -10.82
N THR A 206 -14.61 15.32 -11.51
CA THR A 206 -14.92 13.88 -11.42
C THR A 206 -14.20 13.28 -10.22
N TYR A 207 -14.87 12.45 -9.42
CA TYR A 207 -14.24 11.80 -8.27
C TYR A 207 -13.33 10.64 -8.73
N SER A 208 -12.07 10.61 -8.27
CA SER A 208 -11.04 9.68 -8.74
C SER A 208 -11.43 8.21 -8.58
N THR A 209 -12.09 7.83 -7.49
CA THR A 209 -12.60 6.46 -7.27
C THR A 209 -13.58 6.02 -8.35
N HIS A 210 -14.50 6.91 -8.76
CA HIS A 210 -15.44 6.62 -9.85
C HIS A 210 -14.72 6.53 -11.19
N LEU A 211 -13.77 7.43 -11.42
CA LEU A 211 -12.95 7.46 -12.63
C LEU A 211 -12.15 6.16 -12.82
N TYR A 212 -11.40 5.74 -11.81
CA TYR A 212 -10.59 4.53 -11.85
C TYR A 212 -11.45 3.26 -11.96
N THR A 213 -12.61 3.24 -11.29
CA THR A 213 -13.60 2.16 -11.46
C THR A 213 -14.06 2.04 -12.91
N GLY A 214 -14.41 3.17 -13.55
CA GLY A 214 -14.80 3.19 -14.96
C GLY A 214 -13.72 2.64 -15.88
N LYS A 215 -12.46 3.04 -15.66
CA LYS A 215 -11.31 2.57 -16.45
C LYS A 215 -11.00 1.09 -16.23
N ALA A 216 -11.15 0.58 -15.01
CA ALA A 216 -11.07 -0.86 -14.72
C ALA A 216 -12.15 -1.65 -15.47
N ILE A 217 -13.39 -1.15 -15.50
CA ILE A 217 -14.49 -1.77 -16.26
C ILE A 217 -14.20 -1.76 -17.77
N ASP A 218 -13.60 -0.69 -18.29
CA ASP A 218 -13.20 -0.63 -19.70
C ASP A 218 -12.13 -1.67 -20.04
N VAL A 219 -11.16 -1.90 -19.14
CA VAL A 219 -10.19 -3.01 -19.27
C VAL A 219 -10.91 -4.35 -19.34
N VAL A 220 -11.83 -4.64 -18.42
CA VAL A 220 -12.62 -5.88 -18.41
C VAL A 220 -13.40 -6.07 -19.71
N LYS A 221 -14.12 -5.02 -20.16
CA LYS A 221 -14.89 -5.07 -21.41
C LYS A 221 -13.99 -5.29 -22.63
N ASN A 222 -12.82 -4.65 -22.67
CA ASN A 222 -11.88 -4.82 -23.78
C ASN A 222 -11.17 -6.17 -23.76
N ALA A 223 -10.97 -6.78 -22.59
CA ALA A 223 -10.38 -8.10 -22.47
C ALA A 223 -11.21 -9.18 -23.21
N THR A 224 -12.53 -9.03 -23.30
CA THR A 224 -13.41 -9.94 -24.06
C THR A 224 -13.09 -10.00 -25.56
N LYS A 225 -12.48 -8.95 -26.10
CA LYS A 225 -12.07 -8.87 -27.51
C LYS A 225 -10.76 -9.61 -27.78
N SER A 226 -10.05 -10.01 -26.72
CA SER A 226 -8.75 -10.69 -26.77
C SER A 226 -8.88 -12.14 -26.30
N LYS A 227 -8.10 -13.04 -26.92
CA LYS A 227 -7.96 -14.41 -26.41
C LYS A 227 -6.90 -14.53 -25.31
N LYS A 228 -6.15 -13.46 -25.01
CA LYS A 228 -5.13 -13.44 -23.94
C LYS A 228 -5.78 -13.39 -22.56
N PRO A 229 -5.18 -13.98 -21.52
CA PRO A 229 -5.53 -13.64 -20.15
C PRO A 229 -5.07 -12.21 -19.85
N PHE A 230 -5.68 -11.54 -18.88
CA PHE A 230 -5.26 -10.19 -18.48
C PHE A 230 -4.88 -10.11 -17.01
N PHE A 231 -3.96 -9.20 -16.70
CA PHE A 231 -3.62 -8.77 -15.35
C PHE A 231 -4.02 -7.31 -15.20
N LEU A 232 -4.91 -7.03 -14.27
CA LEU A 232 -5.34 -5.70 -13.89
C LEU A 232 -4.85 -5.39 -12.47
N TYR A 233 -3.93 -4.44 -12.35
CA TYR A 233 -3.56 -3.81 -11.09
C TYR A 233 -4.42 -2.56 -10.89
N LEU A 234 -5.46 -2.67 -10.06
CA LEU A 234 -6.36 -1.58 -9.71
C LEU A 234 -5.97 -1.02 -8.35
N ALA A 235 -5.17 0.03 -8.36
CA ALA A 235 -4.66 0.70 -7.17
C ALA A 235 -5.47 1.96 -6.89
N TYR A 236 -6.57 1.82 -6.15
CA TYR A 236 -7.35 2.98 -5.74
C TYR A 236 -6.50 3.98 -4.96
N GLN A 237 -6.82 5.27 -5.14
CA GLN A 237 -6.42 6.32 -4.20
C GLN A 237 -7.19 6.18 -2.88
N ALA A 238 -8.46 5.79 -2.97
CA ALA A 238 -9.29 5.52 -1.82
C ALA A 238 -8.61 4.47 -0.91
N VAL A 239 -8.49 4.71 0.39
CA VAL A 239 -9.11 5.77 1.20
C VAL A 239 -8.09 6.74 1.82
N HIS A 240 -6.93 6.90 1.17
CA HIS A 240 -5.86 7.81 1.59
C HIS A 240 -6.31 9.28 1.56
N THR A 241 -5.64 10.12 2.35
CA THR A 241 -5.86 11.58 2.34
C THR A 241 -5.65 12.20 0.93
N PRO A 242 -6.25 13.37 0.63
CA PRO A 242 -7.14 14.18 1.47
C PRO A 242 -8.49 13.52 1.75
N MET A 243 -9.16 13.95 2.83
CA MET A 243 -10.45 13.37 3.25
C MET A 243 -11.58 13.95 2.41
N GLU A 244 -11.82 13.34 1.25
CA GLU A 244 -12.72 13.84 0.20
C GLU A 244 -13.59 12.73 -0.37
N VAL A 245 -14.90 12.96 -0.42
CA VAL A 245 -15.89 12.02 -0.99
C VAL A 245 -17.17 12.76 -1.40
N PRO A 246 -17.94 12.29 -2.40
CA PRO A 246 -19.25 12.85 -2.69
C PRO A 246 -20.18 12.75 -1.47
N GLN A 247 -20.95 13.82 -1.22
CA GLN A 247 -21.74 13.99 0.01
C GLN A 247 -22.68 12.82 0.31
N HIS A 248 -23.30 12.23 -0.72
CA HIS A 248 -24.27 11.15 -0.54
C HIS A 248 -23.66 9.89 0.10
N TYR A 249 -22.36 9.62 -0.07
CA TYR A 249 -21.69 8.50 0.62
C TYR A 249 -21.53 8.74 2.12
N MET A 250 -21.62 9.99 2.59
CA MET A 250 -21.54 10.31 4.02
C MET A 250 -22.88 10.23 4.74
N GLU A 251 -24.00 10.28 4.02
CA GLU A 251 -25.35 10.32 4.59
C GLU A 251 -25.68 9.09 5.46
N PRO A 252 -25.34 7.85 5.07
CA PRO A 252 -25.55 6.66 5.90
C PRO A 252 -24.80 6.71 7.24
N TYR A 253 -23.73 7.48 7.30
CA TYR A 253 -22.82 7.58 8.46
C TYR A 253 -23.07 8.82 9.31
N SER A 254 -24.24 9.46 9.18
CA SER A 254 -24.59 10.65 9.96
C SER A 254 -24.50 10.48 11.48
N HIS A 255 -24.61 9.24 11.97
CA HIS A 255 -24.45 8.84 13.36
C HIS A 255 -22.99 8.89 13.85
N ILE A 256 -21.99 8.76 12.97
CA ILE A 256 -20.56 8.81 13.32
C ILE A 256 -20.16 10.24 13.68
N LYS A 257 -19.95 10.53 14.97
CA LYS A 257 -19.69 11.90 15.47
C LYS A 257 -18.39 12.51 14.91
N ASN A 258 -17.34 11.70 14.74
CA ASN A 258 -16.07 12.20 14.22
C ASN A 258 -16.20 12.48 12.70
N LYS A 259 -16.00 13.74 12.31
CA LYS A 259 -16.15 14.19 10.92
C LYS A 259 -15.21 13.45 9.96
N PHE A 260 -13.94 13.27 10.33
CA PHE A 260 -12.96 12.60 9.47
C PHE A 260 -13.28 11.12 9.31
N ARG A 261 -13.66 10.43 10.40
CA ARG A 261 -14.13 9.03 10.35
C ARG A 261 -15.37 8.88 9.48
N ARG A 262 -16.30 9.85 9.52
CA ARG A 262 -17.49 9.87 8.66
C ARG A 262 -17.15 10.03 7.18
N ILE A 263 -16.20 10.92 6.86
CA ILE A 263 -15.71 11.08 5.49
C ILE A 263 -15.02 9.79 5.04
N TYR A 264 -14.13 9.24 5.88
CA TYR A 264 -13.44 7.97 5.64
C TYR A 264 -14.43 6.83 5.34
N ALA A 265 -15.48 6.68 6.16
CA ALA A 265 -16.56 5.70 5.94
C ALA A 265 -17.21 5.86 4.56
N GLY A 266 -17.47 7.11 4.16
CA GLY A 266 -17.99 7.40 2.82
C GLY A 266 -17.01 7.00 1.72
N MET A 267 -15.72 7.28 1.88
CA MET A 267 -14.68 6.91 0.91
C MET A 267 -14.57 5.38 0.78
N VAL A 268 -14.65 4.65 1.90
CA VAL A 268 -14.70 3.19 1.94
C VAL A 268 -15.91 2.67 1.17
N SER A 269 -17.11 3.24 1.38
CA SER A 269 -18.31 2.83 0.65
C SER A 269 -18.25 3.14 -0.85
N ALA A 270 -17.68 4.28 -1.24
CA ALA A 270 -17.47 4.60 -2.65
C ALA A 270 -16.53 3.60 -3.33
N MET A 271 -15.48 3.17 -2.63
CA MET A 271 -14.57 2.13 -3.11
C MET A 271 -15.26 0.76 -3.16
N ASP A 272 -16.03 0.38 -2.13
CA ASP A 272 -16.80 -0.87 -2.12
C ASP A 272 -17.79 -0.95 -3.29
N GLU A 273 -18.50 0.14 -3.58
CA GLU A 273 -19.35 0.26 -4.77
C GLU A 273 -18.53 0.06 -6.06
N GLY A 274 -17.34 0.67 -6.13
CA GLY A 274 -16.41 0.49 -7.24
C GLY A 274 -16.02 -0.98 -7.46
N VAL A 275 -15.68 -1.69 -6.38
CA VAL A 275 -15.39 -3.13 -6.40
C VAL A 275 -16.62 -3.93 -6.85
N GLY A 276 -17.81 -3.58 -6.35
CA GLY A 276 -19.09 -4.15 -6.82
C GLY A 276 -19.29 -3.98 -8.32
N ASN A 277 -18.99 -2.79 -8.86
CA ASN A 277 -19.14 -2.50 -10.28
C ASN A 277 -18.13 -3.28 -11.16
N VAL A 278 -16.88 -3.43 -10.71
CA VAL A 278 -15.86 -4.23 -11.41
C VAL A 278 -16.22 -5.72 -11.40
N THR A 279 -16.62 -6.26 -10.24
CA THR A 279 -17.02 -7.67 -10.11
C THR A 279 -18.28 -7.97 -10.92
N LYS A 280 -19.24 -7.04 -10.95
CA LYS A 280 -20.39 -7.12 -11.86
C LYS A 280 -19.96 -7.13 -13.32
N ALA A 281 -19.03 -6.27 -13.73
CA ALA A 281 -18.53 -6.25 -15.10
C ALA A 281 -17.85 -7.57 -15.48
N LEU A 282 -17.08 -8.20 -14.58
CA LEU A 282 -16.51 -9.52 -14.81
C LEU A 282 -17.60 -10.57 -15.05
N ASN A 283 -18.64 -10.57 -14.22
CA ASN A 283 -19.77 -11.50 -14.34
C ASN A 283 -20.57 -11.29 -15.63
N ASP A 284 -20.95 -10.05 -15.93
CA ASP A 284 -21.72 -9.69 -17.14
C ASP A 284 -20.98 -10.05 -18.44
N ASN A 285 -19.65 -10.10 -18.41
CA ASN A 285 -18.80 -10.42 -19.56
C ASN A 285 -18.32 -11.88 -19.56
N GLY A 286 -18.82 -12.74 -18.67
CA GLY A 286 -18.45 -14.16 -18.62
C GLY A 286 -17.00 -14.42 -18.22
N LEU A 287 -16.38 -13.48 -17.50
CA LEU A 287 -14.99 -13.55 -17.04
C LEU A 287 -14.87 -13.95 -15.55
N TRP A 288 -15.97 -13.94 -14.81
CA TRP A 288 -16.00 -14.19 -13.36
C TRP A 288 -15.38 -15.55 -12.97
N ASP A 289 -15.82 -16.63 -13.60
CA ASP A 289 -15.39 -18.00 -13.25
C ASP A 289 -13.91 -18.29 -13.57
N ASP A 290 -13.29 -17.47 -14.42
CA ASP A 290 -11.89 -17.59 -14.86
C ASP A 290 -11.06 -16.37 -14.45
N THR A 291 -11.42 -15.72 -13.33
CA THR A 291 -10.68 -14.58 -12.77
C THR A 291 -10.35 -14.80 -11.30
N ILE A 292 -9.07 -14.66 -10.96
CA ILE A 292 -8.62 -14.55 -9.57
C ILE A 292 -8.68 -13.08 -9.17
N ILE A 293 -9.49 -12.77 -8.15
CA ILE A 293 -9.59 -11.43 -7.57
C ILE A 293 -8.88 -11.42 -6.22
N ILE A 294 -7.93 -10.51 -6.05
CA ILE A 294 -7.24 -10.27 -4.79
C ILE A 294 -7.60 -8.86 -4.34
N PHE A 295 -8.08 -8.71 -3.11
CA PHE A 295 -8.19 -7.42 -2.45
C PHE A 295 -7.16 -7.33 -1.33
N SER A 296 -6.36 -6.27 -1.33
CA SER A 296 -5.34 -5.98 -0.33
C SER A 296 -5.35 -4.50 0.00
N THR A 297 -4.70 -4.13 1.11
CA THR A 297 -4.34 -2.75 1.38
C THR A 297 -2.89 -2.44 0.97
N GLY A 298 -2.62 -1.20 0.58
CA GLY A 298 -1.30 -0.65 0.24
C GLY A 298 -0.53 -0.15 1.47
N MET A 299 -1.23 0.07 2.58
CA MET A 299 -0.74 0.19 3.95
C MET A 299 -1.93 0.24 4.92
N VAL A 300 -1.71 0.21 6.22
CA VAL A 300 -2.79 0.36 7.21
C VAL A 300 -2.79 1.77 7.78
N SER A 301 -3.96 2.43 7.85
CA SER A 301 -4.08 3.78 8.39
C SER A 301 -3.50 3.90 9.81
N ALA A 302 -2.84 5.05 10.08
CA ALA A 302 -2.24 5.52 11.33
C ALA A 302 -0.84 4.98 11.73
N MET A 303 -0.18 4.20 10.86
CA MET A 303 1.27 4.02 10.99
C MET A 303 2.03 5.33 10.68
N ASP A 304 1.56 6.15 9.75
CA ASP A 304 2.27 7.37 9.30
C ASP A 304 2.63 8.38 10.40
N GLU A 305 1.71 8.63 11.35
CA GLU A 305 1.98 9.56 12.47
C GLU A 305 2.92 8.93 13.50
N GLY A 306 2.75 7.63 13.79
CA GLY A 306 3.64 6.87 14.67
C GLY A 306 5.06 6.75 14.11
N VAL A 307 5.19 6.38 12.83
CA VAL A 307 6.44 6.35 12.06
C VAL A 307 7.08 7.74 12.07
N GLY A 308 6.31 8.79 11.78
CA GLY A 308 6.80 10.17 11.79
C GLY A 308 7.42 10.57 13.13
N ASN A 309 6.75 10.24 14.24
CA ASN A 309 7.23 10.55 15.58
C ASN A 309 8.47 9.72 15.97
N VAL A 310 8.49 8.42 15.66
CA VAL A 310 9.62 7.52 15.93
C VAL A 310 10.85 7.91 15.09
N THR A 311 10.67 8.14 13.78
CA THR A 311 11.75 8.55 12.89
C THR A 311 12.35 9.90 13.29
N LYS A 312 11.51 10.86 13.71
CA LYS A 312 11.97 12.13 14.25
C LYS A 312 12.79 11.94 15.53
N ALA A 313 12.30 11.14 16.48
CA ALA A 313 13.01 10.86 17.72
C ALA A 313 14.36 10.18 17.48
N LEU A 314 14.44 9.22 16.56
CA LEU A 314 15.71 8.56 16.19
C LEU A 314 16.72 9.54 15.60
N LYS A 315 16.27 10.48 14.77
CA LYS A 315 17.12 11.54 14.20
C LYS A 315 17.57 12.55 15.25
N ASP A 316 16.65 13.04 16.08
CA ASP A 316 16.94 13.99 17.16
C ASP A 316 17.96 13.44 18.17
N ASN A 317 18.05 12.11 18.30
CA ASN A 317 18.96 11.45 19.25
C ASN A 317 20.20 10.81 18.57
N GLY A 318 20.43 11.04 17.27
CA GLY A 318 21.61 10.51 16.57
C GLY A 318 21.64 8.99 16.42
N LEU A 319 20.49 8.32 16.55
CA LEU A 319 20.36 6.85 16.47
C LEU A 319 19.90 6.39 15.09
N TRP A 320 19.65 7.32 14.16
CA TRP A 320 19.03 7.05 12.87
C TRP A 320 19.84 6.06 12.02
N ASP A 321 21.15 6.27 11.91
CA ASP A 321 22.01 5.48 11.00
C ASP A 321 22.27 4.05 11.50
N ASP A 322 22.01 3.79 12.78
CA ASP A 322 22.23 2.49 13.44
C ASP A 322 20.92 1.73 13.73
N THR A 323 19.77 2.24 13.27
CA THR A 323 18.44 1.67 13.59
C THR A 323 17.76 1.07 12.38
N ILE A 324 17.35 -0.20 12.49
CA ILE A 324 16.44 -0.84 11.54
C ILE A 324 15.04 -0.79 12.12
N ILE A 325 14.16 -0.05 11.47
CA ILE A 325 12.76 0.00 11.87
C ILE A 325 12.01 -1.10 11.11
N ILE A 326 11.65 -2.16 11.82
CA ILE A 326 10.73 -3.18 11.30
C ILE A 326 9.35 -2.82 11.79
N PHE A 327 8.47 -2.61 10.83
CA PHE A 327 7.07 -2.44 11.10
C PHE A 327 6.38 -3.77 10.83
N SER A 328 5.75 -4.31 11.87
CA SER A 328 4.81 -5.40 11.73
C SER A 328 3.42 -4.80 11.67
N THR A 329 2.60 -5.23 10.71
CA THR A 329 1.17 -4.92 10.65
C THR A 329 0.43 -5.82 11.65
N GLY A 330 0.56 -5.52 12.93
CA GLY A 330 -0.44 -5.87 13.93
C GLY A 330 -1.47 -4.75 13.97
N ASP A 331 -2.74 -5.12 13.92
CA ASP A 331 -3.93 -4.33 14.25
C ASP A 331 -3.79 -2.81 13.98
N GLY A 332 -4.12 -2.42 12.74
CA GLY A 332 -4.26 -1.03 12.34
C GLY A 332 -4.95 -0.19 13.39
N SER A 333 -4.44 1.02 13.63
CA SER A 333 -4.83 1.83 14.77
C SER A 333 -6.34 2.00 14.85
N TRP A 334 -6.91 1.45 15.92
CA TRP A 334 -8.33 1.51 16.23
C TRP A 334 -8.76 2.95 16.54
N TYR A 335 -9.79 3.42 15.84
CA TYR A 335 -10.55 4.61 16.24
C TYR A 335 -11.72 4.15 17.14
N PRO A 336 -11.91 4.76 18.33
CA PRO A 336 -12.85 4.24 19.31
C PRO A 336 -14.29 4.13 18.83
N VAL A 337 -14.96 3.02 19.17
CA VAL A 337 -16.41 2.88 19.05
C VAL A 337 -17.13 3.91 19.95
N PRO A 338 -18.27 4.48 19.52
CA PRO A 338 -18.91 5.62 20.19
C PRO A 338 -19.40 5.37 21.63
N SER A 339 -19.45 4.11 22.10
CA SER A 339 -19.99 3.74 23.42
C SER A 339 -19.00 3.91 24.57
N SER A 340 -17.70 4.03 24.30
CA SER A 340 -16.68 4.28 25.32
C SER A 340 -16.11 5.68 25.17
N ALA A 341 -16.55 6.61 26.02
CA ALA A 341 -15.94 7.95 26.13
C ALA A 341 -14.48 7.91 26.59
N GLU A 342 -14.00 6.75 27.07
CA GLU A 342 -12.63 6.49 27.47
C GLU A 342 -12.26 5.05 27.04
N GLY A 343 -11.64 4.90 25.86
CA GLY A 343 -10.85 3.69 25.58
C GLY A 343 -9.58 3.70 26.45
N PRO A 344 -8.92 2.55 26.68
CA PRO A 344 -7.66 2.53 27.40
C PRO A 344 -6.72 3.52 26.72
N SER A 345 -6.24 4.50 27.48
CA SER A 345 -5.24 5.43 26.98
C SER A 345 -4.06 4.60 26.47
N PRO A 346 -3.49 4.91 25.29
CA PRO A 346 -2.17 4.37 24.96
C PRO A 346 -1.27 4.62 26.17
N PRO A 347 -0.37 3.68 26.51
CA PRO A 347 0.50 3.85 27.67
C PRO A 347 1.08 5.27 27.57
N LYS A 348 0.80 6.09 28.60
CA LYS A 348 1.43 7.40 28.70
C LYS A 348 2.91 7.13 28.55
N SER A 349 3.52 7.55 27.45
CA SER A 349 4.96 7.54 27.35
C SER A 349 5.42 8.42 28.50
N SER A 350 5.87 7.81 29.59
CA SER A 350 6.69 8.50 30.56
C SER A 350 7.97 8.80 29.81
N SER A 351 7.98 9.89 29.06
CA SER A 351 9.16 10.43 28.41
C SER A 351 10.04 11.00 29.51
N SER A 352 10.62 10.12 30.32
CA SER A 352 11.88 10.40 30.96
C SER A 352 12.93 10.26 29.87
N SER A 353 13.68 11.33 29.64
CA SER A 353 14.64 11.53 28.56
C SER A 353 15.93 10.72 28.73
N THR A 354 15.83 9.48 29.20
CA THR A 354 16.97 8.59 29.50
C THR A 354 16.75 7.14 29.03
N ASP A 355 15.62 6.81 28.41
CA ASP A 355 15.31 5.42 28.05
C ASP A 355 16.02 5.01 26.74
N THR A 356 17.08 4.20 26.86
CA THR A 356 17.91 3.66 25.77
C THR A 356 17.25 2.47 25.04
N LYS A 357 15.97 2.21 25.33
CA LYS A 357 15.23 1.06 24.85
C LYS A 357 14.82 1.24 23.39
N ASN A 358 15.25 0.31 22.54
CA ASN A 358 14.99 0.31 21.10
C ASN A 358 14.36 -0.99 20.59
N VAL A 359 14.00 -1.93 21.49
CA VAL A 359 13.34 -3.19 21.13
C VAL A 359 12.17 -3.47 22.07
N TRP A 360 11.05 -3.88 21.48
CA TRP A 360 9.84 -4.34 22.17
C TRP A 360 9.46 -5.72 21.65
N LEU A 361 8.85 -6.52 22.52
CA LEU A 361 8.36 -7.85 22.19
C LEU A 361 6.95 -8.02 22.73
N PHE A 362 5.99 -8.24 21.85
CA PHE A 362 4.59 -8.44 22.21
C PHE A 362 4.13 -9.85 21.88
N ASN A 363 3.20 -10.38 22.68
CA ASN A 363 2.47 -11.60 22.35
C ASN A 363 1.07 -11.23 21.87
N VAL A 364 0.95 -10.91 20.59
CA VAL A 364 -0.29 -10.40 19.97
C VAL A 364 -1.51 -11.32 20.18
N ALA A 365 -1.31 -12.62 20.38
CA ALA A 365 -2.41 -13.56 20.65
C ALA A 365 -2.98 -13.43 22.07
N ARG A 366 -2.19 -12.94 23.04
CA ARG A 366 -2.60 -12.74 24.45
C ARG A 366 -2.73 -11.27 24.83
N ASP A 367 -2.10 -10.40 24.06
CA ASP A 367 -2.04 -8.95 24.21
C ASP A 367 -2.23 -8.30 22.83
N PRO A 368 -3.47 -8.35 22.28
CA PRO A 368 -3.76 -7.84 20.94
C PRO A 368 -3.58 -6.32 20.83
N TYR A 369 -3.60 -5.60 21.96
CA TYR A 369 -3.37 -4.16 22.01
C TYR A 369 -1.89 -3.78 22.18
N GLU A 370 -1.00 -4.77 22.22
CA GLU A 370 0.46 -4.56 22.36
C GLU A 370 0.79 -3.65 23.58
N ALA A 371 0.03 -3.81 24.66
CA ALA A 371 0.11 -2.94 25.84
C ALA A 371 1.20 -3.40 26.82
N ILE A 372 1.59 -4.67 26.77
CA ILE A 372 2.50 -5.32 27.72
C ILE A 372 3.76 -5.77 26.98
N ASP A 373 4.84 -5.01 27.13
CA ASP A 373 6.14 -5.40 26.58
C ASP A 373 6.79 -6.54 27.39
N LEU A 374 7.12 -7.61 26.68
CA LEU A 374 7.72 -8.84 27.20
C LEU A 374 9.24 -8.92 26.93
N SER A 375 9.86 -7.89 26.35
CA SER A 375 11.28 -7.90 25.97
C SER A 375 12.22 -8.26 27.13
N ALA A 376 11.91 -7.78 28.35
CA ALA A 376 12.70 -8.05 29.55
C ALA A 376 12.47 -9.44 30.15
N THR A 377 11.29 -10.05 29.92
CA THR A 377 10.87 -11.30 30.58
C THR A 377 11.00 -12.52 29.66
N MET A 378 10.96 -12.33 28.34
CA MET A 378 11.07 -13.38 27.32
C MET A 378 12.41 -13.30 26.55
N SER A 379 13.51 -13.24 27.29
CA SER A 379 14.86 -13.00 26.75
C SER A 379 15.31 -14.04 25.70
N SER A 380 14.92 -15.31 25.84
CA SER A 380 15.25 -16.36 24.87
C SER A 380 14.53 -16.18 23.54
N THR A 381 13.23 -15.85 23.59
CA THR A 381 12.42 -15.57 22.39
C THR A 381 12.94 -14.31 21.70
N LEU A 382 13.22 -13.26 22.48
CA LEU A 382 13.81 -12.03 21.98
C LEU A 382 15.14 -12.28 21.27
N HIS A 383 16.06 -13.04 21.89
CA HIS A 383 17.34 -13.40 21.25
C HIS A 383 17.13 -14.14 19.94
N MET A 384 16.24 -15.13 19.90
CA MET A 384 15.92 -15.87 18.66
C MET A 384 15.43 -14.93 17.55
N MET A 385 14.53 -13.98 17.87
CA MET A 385 14.01 -13.02 16.89
C MET A 385 15.09 -12.04 16.42
N LEU A 386 15.97 -11.58 17.33
CA LEU A 386 17.10 -10.72 16.98
C LEU A 386 18.13 -11.44 16.10
N GLU A 387 18.41 -12.73 16.31
CA GLU A 387 19.27 -13.50 15.40
C GLU A 387 18.67 -13.61 14.00
N ARG A 388 17.35 -13.85 13.90
CA ARG A 388 16.66 -13.85 12.60
C ARG A 388 16.75 -12.48 11.93
N LEU A 389 16.57 -11.40 12.68
CA LEU A 389 16.72 -10.04 12.18
C LEU A 389 18.15 -9.79 11.67
N ARG A 390 19.18 -10.19 12.42
CA ARG A 390 20.57 -10.08 11.96
C ARG A 390 20.80 -10.84 10.66
N ALA A 391 20.22 -12.03 10.50
CA ALA A 391 20.31 -12.79 9.26
C ALA A 391 19.68 -12.06 8.07
N TYR A 392 18.52 -11.41 8.25
CA TYR A 392 17.94 -10.56 7.20
C TYR A 392 18.84 -9.36 6.91
N ASN A 393 19.30 -8.66 7.95
CA ASN A 393 20.11 -7.46 7.80
C ASN A 393 21.47 -7.73 7.13
N ALA A 394 22.06 -8.91 7.33
CA ALA A 394 23.29 -9.31 6.66
C ALA A 394 23.19 -9.33 5.13
N THR A 395 21.97 -9.35 4.58
CA THR A 395 21.70 -9.31 3.15
C THR A 395 21.17 -7.95 2.65
N ALA A 396 21.03 -6.97 3.55
CA ALA A 396 20.47 -5.67 3.22
C ALA A 396 21.43 -4.83 2.35
N VAL A 397 20.87 -4.10 1.40
CA VAL A 397 21.59 -3.07 0.63
C VAL A 397 21.45 -1.71 1.32
N PRO A 398 22.37 -0.76 1.10
CA PRO A 398 22.21 0.59 1.64
C PRO A 398 20.90 1.26 1.18
N PRO A 399 20.25 2.06 2.03
CA PRO A 399 19.06 2.80 1.64
C PRO A 399 19.41 3.87 0.60
N VAL A 400 18.54 4.06 -0.39
CA VAL A 400 18.61 5.13 -1.38
C VAL A 400 17.58 6.19 -0.97
N TYR A 401 18.05 7.38 -0.63
CA TYR A 401 17.18 8.50 -0.22
C TYR A 401 17.82 9.85 -0.59
N PRO A 402 17.90 10.17 -1.89
CA PRO A 402 18.54 11.40 -2.35
C PRO A 402 17.76 12.66 -1.90
N PRO A 403 18.40 13.83 -1.87
CA PRO A 403 17.67 15.09 -1.69
C PRO A 403 16.73 15.35 -2.87
N SER A 404 15.83 16.31 -2.72
CA SER A 404 15.01 16.81 -3.83
C SER A 404 15.86 17.40 -4.95
N ASP A 405 15.45 17.16 -6.19
CA ASP A 405 15.98 17.79 -7.39
C ASP A 405 15.08 18.96 -7.83
N PRO A 406 15.57 20.21 -7.86
CA PRO A 406 14.79 21.36 -8.33
C PRO A 406 14.26 21.25 -9.76
N ASN A 407 14.85 20.41 -10.61
CA ASN A 407 14.35 20.18 -11.96
C ASN A 407 13.00 19.46 -11.99
N CYS A 408 12.53 18.90 -10.86
CA CYS A 408 11.20 18.30 -10.76
C CYS A 408 10.05 19.32 -10.85
N ASP A 409 10.32 20.64 -10.73
CA ASP A 409 9.28 21.67 -10.62
C ASP A 409 8.28 21.56 -11.78
N PRO A 410 6.99 21.24 -11.51
CA PRO A 410 5.98 21.11 -12.55
C PRO A 410 5.85 22.33 -13.47
N LYS A 411 6.24 23.53 -13.01
CA LYS A 411 6.27 24.73 -13.87
C LYS A 411 7.24 24.63 -15.04
N LEU A 412 8.29 23.82 -14.91
CA LEU A 412 9.23 23.51 -15.99
C LEU A 412 8.64 22.48 -16.98
N HIS A 413 7.57 21.79 -16.59
CA HIS A 413 6.97 20.66 -17.29
C HIS A 413 5.51 20.90 -17.66
N GLY A 414 5.15 22.15 -18.00
CA GLY A 414 3.81 22.50 -18.45
C GLY A 414 2.73 22.45 -17.37
N GLY A 415 3.11 22.44 -16.09
CA GLY A 415 2.21 22.36 -14.95
C GLY A 415 1.92 20.93 -14.46
N PHE A 416 2.67 19.93 -14.94
CA PHE A 416 2.48 18.53 -14.60
C PHE A 416 3.70 17.94 -13.89
N TRP A 417 3.47 17.04 -12.96
CA TRP A 417 4.53 16.18 -12.43
C TRP A 417 4.91 15.15 -13.49
N GLY A 418 6.20 14.92 -13.71
CA GLY A 418 6.67 13.94 -14.67
C GLY A 418 8.20 13.87 -14.76
N PRO A 419 8.73 13.00 -15.62
CA PRO A 419 10.16 12.87 -15.84
C PRO A 419 10.83 14.19 -16.20
N TRP A 420 11.96 14.47 -15.54
CA TRP A 420 12.78 15.66 -15.79
C TRP A 420 14.22 15.31 -16.23
N GLU A 421 14.56 14.03 -16.23
CA GLU A 421 15.73 13.43 -16.87
C GLU A 421 15.25 12.45 -17.95
#